data_AF-A0A6S7IKD9-F1
#
_entry.id   AF-A0A6S7IKD9-F1
#
_cell.length_a   1.000
_cell.length_b   1.000
_cell.length_c   1.000
_cell.angle_alpha   90.00
_cell.angle_beta   90.00
_cell.angle_gamma   90.00
#
_symmetry.space_group_name_H-M   'P 1'
#
loop_
_entity.id
_entity.type
_entity.pdbx_description
1 polymer ?
#
loop_
_entity_poly.entity_id
_entity_poly.type
_entity_poly.pdbx_seq_one_letter_code
_entity_poly.pdbx_strand_id
1 'polypeptide(L)'
;MSVSIQHRTPRKLKKSQFVTSSCRLCDSVGGISHSKNIFKKNNRELLVLAEAITGETIPHHEDLPELICRACERRIGHFKEFRTKIRENQKTFGRSSKRCVEMSPSLVRVAKAHRHLQTDPVSQMLDFTSDEEQITEE
;
A
#
# COMPACT_ATOMS: atom_id res chain seq x y z
N MET A 1 9.65 -8.51 49.01
CA MET A 1 10.31 -8.46 47.70
C MET A 1 10.60 -9.90 47.28
N SER A 2 9.74 -10.49 46.44
CA SER A 2 9.81 -11.91 46.07
C SER A 2 10.41 -12.01 44.66
N VAL A 3 11.65 -12.50 44.56
CA VAL A 3 12.32 -12.70 43.27
C VAL A 3 11.91 -14.06 42.71
N SER A 4 11.09 -14.05 41.66
CA SER A 4 10.71 -15.26 40.93
C SER A 4 11.87 -15.70 40.02
N ILE A 5 12.58 -16.75 40.42
CA ILE A 5 13.63 -17.36 39.61
C ILE A 5 12.97 -18.16 38.49
N GLN A 6 13.01 -17.63 37.26
CA GLN A 6 12.61 -18.37 36.07
C GLN A 6 13.68 -19.41 35.73
N HIS A 7 13.35 -20.69 35.88
CA HIS A 7 14.17 -21.79 35.37
C HIS A 7 14.18 -21.75 33.84
N ARG A 8 15.24 -21.19 33.25
CA ARG A 8 15.53 -21.35 31.82
C ARG A 8 16.17 -22.72 31.61
N THR A 9 15.46 -23.62 30.94
CA THR A 9 15.99 -24.93 30.55
C THR A 9 17.04 -24.77 29.43
N PRO A 10 18.12 -25.57 29.42
CA PRO A 10 19.18 -25.45 28.41
C PRO A 10 18.63 -25.90 27.04
N ARG A 11 18.61 -25.00 26.05
CA ARG A 11 18.35 -25.39 24.66
C ARG A 11 19.54 -26.22 24.17
N LYS A 12 19.31 -27.51 23.95
CA LYS A 12 20.29 -28.38 23.31
C LYS A 12 20.55 -27.86 21.90
N LEU A 13 21.74 -27.30 21.64
CA LEU A 13 22.25 -27.09 20.30
C LEU A 13 22.46 -28.47 19.67
N LYS A 14 21.48 -28.92 18.88
CA LYS A 14 21.72 -30.00 17.92
C LYS A 14 22.24 -29.33 16.65
N LYS A 15 23.51 -29.58 16.31
CA LYS A 15 23.99 -29.44 14.93
C LYS A 15 23.32 -30.55 14.11
N SER A 16 22.05 -30.36 13.75
CA SER A 16 21.40 -31.19 12.73
C SER A 16 21.65 -30.55 11.39
N GLN A 17 22.31 -31.31 10.52
CA GLN A 17 22.47 -31.08 9.10
C GLN A 17 21.21 -30.44 8.51
N PHE A 18 21.38 -29.22 8.00
CA PHE A 18 20.35 -28.24 7.70
C PHE A 18 19.45 -28.67 6.54
N VAL A 19 18.18 -28.95 6.83
CA VAL A 19 17.07 -28.60 5.93
C VAL A 19 16.07 -27.89 6.82
N THR A 20 16.31 -26.61 7.08
CA THR A 20 15.41 -25.79 7.89
C THR A 20 14.08 -25.66 7.17
N SER A 21 13.08 -26.42 7.60
CA SER A 21 11.68 -26.23 7.18
C SER A 21 11.07 -24.96 7.80
N SER A 22 11.88 -23.93 8.00
CA SER A 22 11.43 -22.64 8.49
C SER A 22 10.82 -21.84 7.35
N CYS A 23 9.87 -20.98 7.72
CA CYS A 23 9.22 -20.08 6.79
C CYS A 23 10.19 -18.95 6.40
N ARG A 24 10.36 -18.72 5.10
CA ARG A 24 11.15 -17.63 4.52
C ARG A 24 10.78 -16.25 5.05
N LEU A 25 9.52 -16.03 5.41
CA LEU A 25 8.99 -14.70 5.76
C LEU A 25 8.87 -14.43 7.25
N CYS A 26 8.75 -15.45 8.09
CA CYS A 26 8.56 -15.27 9.53
C CYS A 26 9.42 -16.20 10.40
N ASP A 27 10.30 -16.98 9.77
CA ASP A 27 11.19 -17.96 10.39
C ASP A 27 10.49 -19.01 11.27
N SER A 28 9.16 -19.11 11.17
CA SER A 28 8.41 -20.13 11.92
C SER A 28 8.77 -21.52 11.39
N VAL A 29 9.19 -22.42 12.27
CA VAL A 29 9.40 -23.82 11.93
C VAL A 29 8.04 -24.51 11.79
N GLY A 30 7.80 -25.11 10.62
CA GLY A 30 6.55 -25.81 10.33
C GLY A 30 6.78 -27.09 9.54
N GLY A 31 5.70 -27.86 9.38
CA GLY A 31 5.70 -29.03 8.52
C GLY A 31 5.83 -28.65 7.04
N ILE A 32 6.66 -29.39 6.30
CA ILE A 32 6.86 -29.21 4.86
C ILE A 32 5.55 -29.42 4.09
N SER A 33 4.67 -30.31 4.59
CA SER A 33 3.35 -30.64 3.99
C SER A 33 2.39 -29.46 3.86
N HIS A 34 2.55 -28.43 4.70
CA HIS A 34 1.69 -27.24 4.70
C HIS A 34 2.42 -25.98 4.27
N SER A 35 3.57 -26.16 3.60
CA SER A 35 4.42 -25.07 3.16
C SER A 35 4.55 -25.07 1.64
N LYS A 36 4.66 -23.90 1.04
CA LYS A 36 4.85 -23.73 -0.41
C LYS A 36 6.22 -23.17 -0.68
N ASN A 37 6.89 -23.67 -1.72
CA ASN A 37 8.14 -23.05 -2.19
C ASN A 37 7.81 -21.76 -2.95
N ILE A 38 8.27 -20.61 -2.46
CA ILE A 38 7.92 -19.29 -3.01
C ILE A 38 8.53 -19.04 -4.41
N PHE A 39 9.64 -19.71 -4.73
CA PHE A 39 10.38 -19.53 -5.98
C PHE A 39 9.87 -20.42 -7.13
N LYS A 40 8.91 -21.33 -6.87
CA LYS A 40 8.27 -22.11 -7.94
C LYS A 40 7.52 -21.19 -8.89
N LYS A 41 7.56 -21.49 -10.20
CA LYS A 41 6.89 -20.73 -11.27
C LYS A 41 5.41 -20.42 -10.97
N ASN A 42 4.67 -21.38 -10.43
CA ASN A 42 3.24 -21.22 -10.10
C ASN A 42 2.99 -20.27 -8.93
N ASN A 43 4.02 -19.93 -8.15
CA ASN A 43 3.97 -19.04 -7.00
C ASN A 43 4.62 -17.68 -7.30
N ARG A 44 4.86 -17.34 -8.57
CA ARG A 44 5.47 -16.06 -8.95
C ARG A 44 4.69 -14.85 -8.45
N GLU A 45 3.36 -14.89 -8.51
CA GLU A 45 2.52 -13.81 -7.97
C GLU A 45 2.73 -13.62 -6.46
N LEU A 46 2.88 -14.73 -5.74
CA LEU A 46 3.10 -14.73 -4.31
C LEU A 46 4.47 -14.11 -3.95
N LEU A 47 5.51 -14.42 -4.73
CA LEU A 47 6.82 -13.79 -4.61
C LEU A 47 6.74 -12.28 -4.83
N VAL A 48 6.14 -11.84 -5.94
CA VAL A 48 5.98 -10.41 -6.27
C VAL A 48 5.22 -9.66 -5.17
N LEU A 49 4.18 -10.26 -4.61
CA LEU A 49 3.44 -9.65 -3.51
C LEU A 49 4.25 -9.58 -2.22
N ALA A 50 5.04 -10.61 -1.91
CA ALA A 50 5.92 -10.60 -0.76
C ALA A 50 6.98 -9.50 -0.88
N GLU A 51 7.62 -9.37 -2.04
CA GLU A 51 8.59 -8.29 -2.34
C GLU A 51 7.93 -6.91 -2.28
N ALA A 52 6.69 -6.78 -2.73
CA ALA A 52 5.94 -5.53 -2.60
C ALA A 52 5.59 -5.16 -1.15
N ILE A 53 5.55 -6.13 -0.23
CA ILE A 53 5.32 -5.89 1.21
C ILE A 53 6.62 -5.52 1.89
N THR A 54 7.72 -6.22 1.59
CA THR A 54 9.04 -5.94 2.18
C THR A 54 9.68 -4.68 1.60
N GLY A 55 9.31 -4.28 0.39
CA GLY A 55 9.97 -3.19 -0.35
C GLY A 55 11.31 -3.61 -0.96
N GLU A 56 11.67 -4.89 -0.87
CA GLU A 56 12.95 -5.44 -1.27
C GLU A 56 12.76 -6.76 -2.05
N THR A 57 13.67 -7.02 -2.99
CA THR A 57 13.71 -8.32 -3.70
C THR A 57 14.08 -9.42 -2.72
N ILE A 58 13.37 -10.54 -2.75
CA ILE A 58 13.67 -11.67 -1.88
C ILE A 58 14.71 -12.54 -2.60
N PRO A 59 15.96 -12.60 -2.13
CA PRO A 59 17.01 -13.29 -2.86
C PRO A 59 16.80 -14.82 -2.83
N HIS A 60 17.15 -15.48 -3.93
CA HIS A 60 17.15 -16.95 -4.02
C HIS A 60 18.58 -17.44 -3.82
N HIS A 61 18.88 -17.97 -2.64
CA HIS A 61 20.16 -18.59 -2.29
C HIS A 61 19.95 -19.96 -1.65
N GLU A 62 20.90 -20.87 -1.84
CA GLU A 62 20.81 -22.25 -1.34
C GLU A 62 20.85 -22.34 0.19
N ASP A 63 21.50 -21.37 0.85
CA ASP A 63 21.62 -21.31 2.32
C ASP A 63 20.37 -20.75 3.01
N LEU A 64 19.34 -20.39 2.23
CA LEU A 64 18.19 -19.64 2.69
C LEU A 64 16.90 -20.43 2.54
N PRO A 65 15.93 -20.30 3.46
CA PRO A 65 14.67 -21.03 3.35
C PRO A 65 13.91 -20.66 2.07
N GLU A 66 13.47 -21.67 1.32
CA GLU A 66 12.65 -21.48 0.11
C GLU A 66 11.15 -21.61 0.38
N LEU A 67 10.79 -22.18 1.53
CA LEU A 67 9.43 -22.50 1.90
C LEU A 67 8.77 -21.35 2.65
N ILE A 68 7.49 -21.11 2.39
CA ILE A 68 6.63 -20.24 3.18
C ILE A 68 5.54 -21.06 3.86
N CYS A 69 5.23 -20.70 5.11
CA CYS A 69 4.15 -21.35 5.83
C CYS A 69 2.78 -20.84 5.35
N ARG A 70 1.75 -21.67 5.53
CA ARG A 70 0.35 -21.34 5.19
C ARG A 70 -0.15 -20.04 5.86
N ALA A 71 0.36 -19.69 7.04
CA ALA A 71 -0.02 -18.45 7.71
C ALA A 71 0.48 -17.21 6.95
N CYS A 72 1.74 -17.21 6.50
CA CYS A 72 2.29 -16.12 5.70
C CYS A 72 1.61 -16.02 4.34
N GLU A 73 1.34 -17.16 3.68
CA GLU A 73 0.58 -17.18 2.42
C GLU A 73 -0.78 -16.47 2.57
N ARG A 74 -1.55 -16.82 3.60
CA ARG A 74 -2.86 -16.16 3.86
C ARG A 74 -2.71 -14.67 4.12
N ARG A 75 -1.71 -14.26 4.91
CA ARG A 75 -1.46 -12.84 5.21
C ARG A 75 -1.14 -12.04 3.95
N ILE A 76 -0.36 -12.61 3.03
CA ILE A 76 -0.09 -11.98 1.73
C ILE A 76 -1.38 -11.85 0.92
N GLY A 77 -2.23 -12.88 0.91
CA GLY A 77 -3.56 -12.83 0.29
C GLY A 77 -4.43 -11.68 0.84
N HIS A 78 -4.53 -11.57 2.17
CA HIS A 78 -5.25 -10.48 2.81
C HIS A 78 -4.66 -9.11 2.48
N PHE A 79 -3.33 -9.00 2.40
CA PHE A 79 -2.68 -7.76 2.01
C PHE A 79 -3.02 -7.36 0.56
N LYS A 80 -3.05 -8.33 -0.37
CA LYS A 80 -3.48 -8.09 -1.77
C LYS A 80 -4.89 -7.51 -1.80
N GLU A 81 -5.84 -8.13 -1.11
CA GLU A 81 -7.23 -7.66 -1.03
C GLU A 81 -7.32 -6.26 -0.41
N PHE A 82 -6.61 -6.05 0.70
CA PHE A 82 -6.58 -4.75 1.39
C PHE A 82 -6.00 -3.65 0.51
N ARG A 83 -4.89 -3.92 -0.19
CA ARG A 83 -4.26 -3.00 -1.14
C ARG A 83 -5.20 -2.64 -2.29
N THR A 84 -5.96 -3.60 -2.80
CA THR A 84 -6.98 -3.36 -3.84
C THR A 84 -8.06 -2.41 -3.34
N LYS A 85 -8.63 -2.67 -2.15
CA LYS A 85 -9.64 -1.80 -1.53
C LYS A 85 -9.14 -0.38 -1.33
N ILE A 86 -7.91 -0.22 -0.82
CA ILE A 86 -7.29 1.11 -0.69
C ILE A 86 -7.24 1.80 -2.06
N ARG A 87 -6.73 1.13 -3.10
CA ARG A 87 -6.60 1.72 -4.45
C ARG A 87 -7.96 2.13 -5.03
N GLU A 88 -8.99 1.31 -4.86
CA GLU A 88 -10.35 1.62 -5.31
C GLU A 88 -10.89 2.84 -4.58
N ASN A 89 -10.75 2.89 -3.26
CA ASN A 89 -11.20 4.03 -2.45
C ASN A 89 -10.44 5.32 -2.78
N GLN A 90 -9.13 5.26 -3.03
CA GLN A 90 -8.36 6.45 -3.42
C GLN A 90 -8.78 6.95 -4.82
N LYS A 91 -9.15 6.05 -5.73
CA LYS A 91 -9.73 6.44 -7.02
C LYS A 91 -11.10 7.11 -6.87
N THR A 92 -11.93 6.70 -5.90
CA THR A 92 -13.23 7.35 -5.66
C THR A 92 -13.05 8.72 -4.99
N PHE A 93 -12.11 8.87 -4.07
CA PHE A 93 -11.80 10.17 -3.46
C PHE A 93 -11.23 11.18 -4.47
N GLY A 94 -10.37 10.74 -5.39
CA GLY A 94 -9.86 11.59 -6.47
C GLY A 94 -10.90 11.96 -7.54
N ARG A 95 -12.07 11.31 -7.53
CA ARG A 95 -13.23 11.63 -8.39
C ARG A 95 -14.26 12.46 -7.63
N SER A 96 -13.79 13.41 -6.83
CA SER A 96 -14.65 14.31 -6.06
C SER A 96 -15.80 14.81 -6.94
N SER A 97 -16.99 14.48 -6.46
CA SER A 97 -18.32 14.87 -6.89
C SER A 97 -18.31 16.18 -7.67
N LYS A 98 -18.88 16.18 -8.88
CA LYS A 98 -19.27 17.42 -9.57
C LYS A 98 -19.95 18.29 -8.51
N ARG A 99 -19.29 19.38 -8.14
CA ARG A 99 -19.74 20.35 -7.15
C ARG A 99 -21.19 20.65 -7.51
N CYS A 100 -22.15 20.17 -6.74
CA CYS A 100 -23.51 20.65 -6.86
C CYS A 100 -23.38 22.14 -6.63
N VAL A 101 -23.62 22.94 -7.66
CA VAL A 101 -23.83 24.37 -7.47
C VAL A 101 -25.06 24.44 -6.60
N GLU A 102 -24.89 24.86 -5.36
CA GLU A 102 -25.99 25.25 -4.50
C GLU A 102 -26.70 26.41 -5.20
N MET A 103 -27.73 26.08 -5.98
CA MET A 103 -28.64 27.08 -6.48
C MET A 103 -29.51 27.47 -5.31
N SER A 104 -29.20 28.61 -4.68
CA SER A 104 -30.16 29.27 -3.79
C SER A 104 -31.50 29.38 -4.52
N PRO A 105 -32.63 28.91 -3.93
CA PRO A 105 -33.97 29.02 -4.52
C PRO A 105 -34.41 30.46 -4.82
N SER A 106 -33.62 31.46 -4.39
CA SER A 106 -33.90 32.89 -4.43
C SER A 106 -33.69 33.55 -5.81
N LEU A 107 -33.28 32.82 -6.84
CA LEU A 107 -33.14 33.36 -8.21
C LEU A 107 -34.18 32.79 -9.19
N VAL A 108 -35.44 32.76 -8.77
CA VAL A 108 -36.53 32.83 -9.75
C VAL A 108 -36.55 34.26 -10.31
N ARG A 109 -35.75 34.53 -11.35
CA ARG A 109 -35.85 35.78 -12.11
C ARG A 109 -37.12 35.74 -12.96
N VAL A 110 -38.25 36.03 -12.33
CA VAL A 110 -39.42 36.56 -13.03
C VAL A 110 -39.25 38.07 -13.06
N ALA A 111 -39.02 38.63 -14.25
CA ALA A 111 -39.77 39.79 -14.75
C ALA A 111 -39.16 40.36 -16.05
N LYS A 112 -39.98 40.29 -17.10
CA LYS A 112 -40.27 41.29 -18.15
C LYS A 112 -39.15 42.13 -18.76
N ALA A 113 -39.16 42.09 -20.09
CA ALA A 113 -38.47 42.98 -21.02
C ALA A 113 -38.59 44.47 -20.66
N HIS A 114 -37.44 45.15 -20.64
CA HIS A 114 -37.31 46.51 -21.16
C HIS A 114 -35.88 46.70 -21.70
N ARG A 115 -35.75 47.37 -22.85
CA ARG A 115 -34.50 47.50 -23.61
C ARG A 115 -33.50 48.47 -22.95
N HIS A 116 -32.24 48.26 -23.34
CA HIS A 116 -31.22 49.27 -23.65
C HIS A 116 -30.31 49.78 -22.51
N LEU A 117 -29.07 49.29 -22.43
CA LEU A 117 -27.81 49.97 -22.83
C LEU A 117 -26.59 49.18 -22.33
N GLN A 118 -25.49 49.36 -23.06
CA GLN A 118 -24.24 48.58 -23.07
C GLN A 118 -23.37 48.79 -21.81
N THR A 119 -22.56 47.79 -21.44
CA THR A 119 -21.07 47.84 -21.38
C THR A 119 -20.51 46.53 -20.79
N ASP A 120 -19.35 46.12 -21.31
CA ASP A 120 -18.68 44.82 -21.23
C ASP A 120 -18.11 44.41 -19.85
N PRO A 121 -17.74 43.13 -19.64
CA PRO A 121 -17.28 42.60 -18.35
C PRO A 121 -15.78 42.79 -18.13
N VAL A 122 -15.39 43.31 -16.97
CA VAL A 122 -14.00 43.20 -16.48
C VAL A 122 -13.82 41.84 -15.84
N SER A 123 -13.14 40.96 -16.57
CA SER A 123 -12.55 39.72 -16.09
C SER A 123 -11.32 40.05 -15.23
N GLN A 124 -11.37 39.76 -13.92
CA GLN A 124 -10.16 39.73 -13.09
C GLN A 124 -9.65 38.28 -13.05
N MET A 125 -8.69 37.98 -13.92
CA MET A 125 -7.74 36.88 -13.72
C MET A 125 -6.70 37.34 -12.69
N LEU A 126 -6.47 36.55 -11.66
CA LEU A 126 -5.27 36.68 -10.83
C LEU A 126 -4.18 35.79 -11.46
N ASP A 127 -3.22 36.45 -12.10
CA ASP A 127 -1.95 35.85 -12.52
C ASP A 127 -1.16 35.46 -11.27
N PHE A 128 -0.86 34.17 -11.12
CA PHE A 128 0.25 33.72 -10.29
C PHE A 128 1.44 33.52 -11.22
N THR A 129 2.35 34.49 -11.21
CA THR A 129 3.65 34.39 -11.86
C THR A 129 4.48 33.31 -11.16
N SER A 130 4.99 32.39 -11.95
CA SER A 130 6.00 31.40 -11.59
C SER A 130 7.35 32.09 -11.37
N ASP A 131 8.03 31.80 -10.26
CA ASP A 131 9.46 32.02 -10.14
C ASP A 131 10.16 30.65 -10.02
N GLU A 132 10.78 30.25 -11.13
CA GLU A 132 11.92 29.34 -11.17
C GLU A 132 13.14 30.10 -10.63
N GLU A 133 13.75 29.63 -9.54
CA GLU A 133 15.15 29.93 -9.25
C GLU A 133 15.96 28.63 -9.39
N GLN A 134 16.70 28.58 -10.50
CA GLN A 134 17.86 27.72 -10.70
C GLN A 134 19.01 28.26 -9.87
N ILE A 135 19.62 27.42 -9.02
CA ILE A 135 20.94 27.70 -8.45
C ILE A 135 21.93 26.77 -9.15
N THR A 136 22.85 27.40 -9.89
CA THR A 136 24.03 26.81 -10.53
C THR A 136 25.22 26.74 -9.57
N GLU A 137 25.95 25.62 -9.67
CA GLU A 137 27.40 25.38 -9.54
C GLU A 137 28.24 26.01 -8.40
N GLU A 138 28.88 25.13 -7.62
CA GLU A 138 30.35 25.00 -7.54
C GLU A 138 30.74 23.53 -7.23
#